data_AF-A0A9Q2FJI0-F1
#
_entry.id   AF-A0A9Q2FJI0-F1
#
_cell.length_a   1.000
_cell.length_b   1.000
_cell.length_c   1.000
_cell.angle_alpha   90.00
_cell.angle_beta   90.00
_cell.angle_gamma   90.00
#
_symmetry.space_group_name_H-M   'P 1'
#
loop_
_entity.id
_entity.type
_entity.pdbx_description
1 polymer ?
#
loop_
_entity_poly.entity_id
_entity_poly.type
_entity_poly.pdbx_seq_one_letter_code
_entity_poly.pdbx_strand_id
1 'polypeptide(L)'
;MFDFSFSEIALFVVVAMIFIRPKDLPVAIRTLSNGIKAMRRMAGEFQSHIDDMVREADLSETRDQLRDLKNFNLRDRVTRAIDGDNSIRRSLELDTTGASSRPSTLNDLPQVPAPPPMPPPSFGGGESKPYNAMMQDQAEEGLNDDIVDAPSILPPATARRLMHERPRWRAPDILPPVMAIHHGRRVAISSTEKDA
;
A
#
# COMPACT_ATOMS: atom_id res chain seq x y z
N MET A 1 -13.90 -39.46 1.72
CA MET A 1 -14.93 -38.70 2.47
C MET A 1 -14.17 -37.80 3.43
N PHE A 2 -13.91 -36.56 3.00
CA PHE A 2 -13.29 -35.52 3.82
C PHE A 2 -14.43 -34.62 4.28
N ASP A 3 -15.13 -35.03 5.33
CA ASP A 3 -16.15 -34.20 5.97
C ASP A 3 -15.44 -33.10 6.76
N PHE A 4 -15.07 -32.01 6.06
CA PHE A 4 -14.57 -30.79 6.68
C PHE A 4 -15.71 -30.12 7.45
N SER A 5 -15.96 -30.59 8.67
CA SER A 5 -16.92 -29.96 9.57
C SER A 5 -16.23 -28.83 10.32
N PHE A 6 -17.05 -27.99 10.94
CA PHE A 6 -16.55 -26.86 11.73
C PHE A 6 -15.65 -27.34 12.89
N SER A 7 -15.90 -28.55 13.40
CA SER A 7 -15.07 -29.23 14.39
C SER A 7 -13.67 -29.57 13.89
N GLU A 8 -13.51 -30.12 12.67
CA GLU A 8 -12.17 -30.39 12.13
C GLU A 8 -11.40 -29.08 11.89
N ILE A 9 -12.07 -28.04 11.39
CA ILE A 9 -11.43 -26.73 11.19
C ILE A 9 -10.95 -26.15 12.53
N ALA A 10 -11.78 -26.21 13.58
CA ALA A 10 -11.40 -25.78 14.92
C ALA A 10 -10.20 -26.58 15.45
N LEU A 11 -10.16 -27.90 15.23
CA LEU A 11 -9.04 -28.76 15.60
C LEU A 11 -7.74 -28.33 14.90
N PHE A 12 -7.78 -28.09 13.59
CA PHE A 12 -6.62 -27.60 12.83
C PHE A 12 -6.12 -26.24 13.34
N VAL A 13 -7.01 -25.32 13.71
CA VAL A 13 -6.63 -24.02 14.27
C VAL A 13 -5.93 -24.18 15.62
N VAL A 14 -6.44 -25.04 16.50
CA VAL A 14 -5.81 -25.32 17.80
C VAL A 14 -4.42 -25.93 17.62
N VAL A 15 -4.30 -26.93 16.74
CA VAL A 15 -2.99 -27.55 16.41
C VAL A 15 -2.05 -26.50 15.82
N ALA A 16 -2.52 -25.69 14.87
CA ALA A 16 -1.73 -24.61 14.30
C ALA A 16 -1.25 -23.62 15.36
N MET A 17 -2.07 -23.26 16.35
CA MET A 17 -1.70 -22.35 17.44
C MET A 17 -0.62 -22.92 18.38
N ILE A 18 -0.54 -24.23 18.51
CA ILE A 18 0.50 -24.92 19.30
C ILE A 18 1.84 -24.89 18.55
N PHE A 19 1.81 -25.19 17.25
CA PHE A 19 3.02 -25.26 16.41
C PHE A 19 3.52 -23.86 16.00
N ILE A 20 2.61 -23.02 15.55
CA ILE A 20 2.82 -21.62 15.20
C ILE A 20 2.33 -20.84 16.41
N ARG A 21 3.27 -20.34 17.21
CA ARG A 21 2.96 -19.61 18.45
C ARG A 21 1.77 -18.66 18.25
N PRO A 22 0.87 -18.50 19.23
CA PRO A 22 -0.34 -17.70 19.08
C PRO A 22 -0.08 -16.25 18.63
N LYS A 23 1.13 -15.72 18.91
CA LYS A 23 1.56 -14.38 18.51
C LYS A 23 2.02 -14.28 17.05
N ASP A 24 2.39 -15.39 16.43
CA ASP A 24 2.92 -15.47 15.06
C ASP A 24 1.81 -15.79 14.05
N LEU A 25 0.75 -16.49 14.48
CA LEU A 25 -0.45 -16.78 13.69
C LEU A 25 -1.09 -15.53 13.05
N PRO A 26 -1.32 -14.40 13.74
CA PRO A 26 -1.90 -13.20 13.12
C PRO A 26 -0.98 -12.59 12.05
N VAL A 27 0.34 -12.70 12.22
CA VAL A 27 1.31 -12.24 11.21
C VAL A 27 1.27 -13.17 9.99
N ALA A 28 1.23 -14.48 10.20
CA ALA A 28 1.12 -15.47 9.13
C ALA A 28 -0.16 -15.30 8.29
N ILE A 29 -1.32 -15.08 8.94
CA ILE A 29 -2.59 -14.79 8.25
C ILE A 29 -2.45 -13.52 7.42
N ARG A 30 -1.86 -12.45 7.96
CA ARG A 30 -1.67 -11.19 7.20
C ARG A 30 -0.80 -11.42 5.97
N THR A 31 0.31 -12.14 6.10
CA THR A 31 1.21 -12.45 4.98
C THR A 31 0.50 -13.27 3.90
N LEU A 32 -0.18 -14.34 4.30
CA LEU A 32 -0.95 -15.19 3.38
C LEU A 32 -2.08 -14.39 2.71
N SER A 33 -2.81 -13.59 3.49
CA SER A 33 -3.91 -12.76 2.97
C SER A 33 -3.41 -11.70 1.98
N ASN A 34 -2.23 -11.13 2.19
CA ASN A 34 -1.63 -10.17 1.26
C ASN A 34 -1.24 -10.84 -0.06
N GLY A 35 -0.70 -12.07 0.00
CA GLY A 35 -0.43 -12.90 -1.18
C GLY A 35 -1.71 -13.23 -1.95
N ILE A 36 -2.75 -13.69 -1.25
CA ILE A 36 -4.07 -13.95 -1.85
C ILE A 36 -4.69 -12.68 -2.41
N LYS A 37 -4.53 -11.53 -1.75
CA LYS A 37 -5.04 -10.23 -2.21
C LYS A 37 -4.36 -9.79 -3.51
N ALA A 38 -3.04 -9.96 -3.59
CA ALA A 38 -2.30 -9.72 -4.82
C ALA A 38 -2.76 -10.67 -5.94
N MET A 39 -2.91 -11.96 -5.64
CA MET A 39 -3.45 -12.95 -6.59
C MET A 39 -4.87 -12.59 -7.04
N ARG A 40 -5.74 -12.14 -6.14
CA ARG A 40 -7.11 -11.73 -6.47
C ARG A 40 -7.14 -10.48 -7.36
N ARG A 41 -6.23 -9.54 -7.14
CA ARG A 41 -6.08 -8.35 -7.98
C ARG A 41 -5.67 -8.75 -9.40
N MET A 42 -4.63 -9.59 -9.52
CA MET A 42 -4.22 -10.16 -10.81
C MET A 42 -5.35 -10.95 -11.46
N ALA A 43 -6.09 -11.77 -10.70
CA ALA A 43 -7.24 -12.51 -11.20
C ALA A 43 -8.38 -11.61 -11.70
N GLY A 44 -8.55 -10.41 -11.15
CA GLY A 44 -9.51 -9.43 -11.69
C GLY A 44 -9.12 -8.94 -13.08
N GLU A 45 -7.82 -8.78 -13.32
CA GLU A 45 -7.26 -8.45 -14.63
C GLU A 45 -7.38 -9.65 -15.58
N PHE A 46 -7.10 -10.88 -15.14
CA PHE A 46 -7.35 -12.07 -15.95
C PHE A 46 -8.82 -12.28 -16.26
N GLN A 47 -9.72 -11.98 -15.33
CA GLN A 47 -11.15 -12.10 -15.54
C GLN A 47 -11.63 -11.20 -16.67
N SER A 48 -11.14 -9.96 -16.75
CA SER A 48 -11.51 -9.05 -17.85
C SER A 48 -11.01 -9.57 -19.19
N HIS A 49 -9.78 -10.09 -19.25
CA HIS A 49 -9.23 -10.65 -20.49
C HIS A 49 -9.91 -11.96 -20.89
N ILE A 50 -10.25 -12.82 -19.92
CA ILE A 50 -10.98 -14.07 -20.15
C ILE A 50 -12.42 -13.75 -20.54
N ASP A 51 -13.05 -12.71 -20.00
CA ASP A 51 -14.39 -12.27 -20.42
C ASP A 51 -14.42 -11.89 -21.89
N ASP A 52 -13.43 -11.16 -22.37
CA ASP A 52 -13.31 -10.80 -23.79
C ASP A 52 -13.11 -12.06 -24.67
N MET A 53 -12.28 -13.00 -24.22
CA MET A 53 -12.03 -14.25 -24.95
C MET A 53 -13.22 -15.23 -24.92
N VAL A 54 -13.96 -15.31 -23.81
CA VAL A 54 -15.15 -16.17 -23.63
C VAL A 54 -16.36 -15.57 -24.34
N ARG A 55 -16.42 -14.24 -24.49
CA ARG A 55 -17.40 -13.56 -25.33
C ARG A 55 -17.23 -13.93 -26.81
N GLU A 56 -15.98 -14.06 -27.25
CA GLU A 56 -15.62 -14.46 -28.62
C GLU A 56 -15.80 -15.98 -28.84
N ALA A 57 -15.44 -16.79 -27.84
CA ALA A 57 -15.61 -18.23 -27.86
C ALA A 57 -16.78 -18.61 -26.95
N ASP A 58 -18.03 -18.52 -27.44
CA ASP A 58 -19.36 -19.00 -26.98
C ASP A 58 -19.53 -19.79 -25.64
N LEU A 59 -18.72 -19.54 -24.61
CA LEU A 59 -18.63 -20.30 -23.35
C LEU A 59 -19.37 -19.58 -22.21
N SER A 60 -20.30 -18.69 -22.54
CA SER A 60 -21.11 -17.91 -21.60
C SER A 60 -21.98 -18.81 -20.70
N GLU A 61 -22.60 -19.83 -21.30
CA GLU A 61 -23.48 -20.80 -20.64
C GLU A 61 -22.76 -21.57 -19.51
N THR A 62 -21.52 -22.00 -19.75
CA THR A 62 -20.72 -22.74 -18.76
C THR A 62 -20.40 -21.85 -17.56
N ARG A 63 -20.09 -20.57 -17.78
CA ARG A 63 -19.78 -19.64 -16.70
C ARG A 63 -20.98 -19.37 -15.79
N ASP A 64 -22.17 -19.27 -16.37
CA ASP A 64 -23.39 -19.02 -15.61
C ASP A 64 -23.79 -20.22 -14.76
N GLN A 65 -23.68 -21.44 -15.30
CA GLN A 65 -23.94 -22.67 -14.53
C GLN A 65 -22.99 -22.82 -13.33
N LEU A 66 -21.70 -22.51 -13.50
CA LEU A 66 -20.74 -22.52 -12.39
C LEU A 66 -21.00 -21.41 -11.36
N ARG A 67 -21.47 -20.24 -11.81
CA ARG A 67 -21.78 -19.11 -10.92
C ARG A 67 -22.98 -19.41 -10.03
N ASP A 68 -24.03 -20.00 -10.59
CA ASP A 68 -25.25 -20.35 -9.86
C ASP A 68 -25.00 -21.44 -8.81
N LEU A 69 -24.24 -22.49 -9.17
CA LEU A 69 -23.86 -23.54 -8.21
C LEU A 69 -23.05 -23.00 -7.02
N LYS A 70 -22.14 -22.05 -7.27
CA LYS A 70 -21.29 -21.45 -6.23
C LYS A 70 -22.08 -20.55 -5.28
N ASN A 71 -23.03 -19.79 -5.80
CA ASN A 71 -23.80 -18.82 -5.03
C ASN A 71 -24.81 -19.49 -4.09
N PHE A 72 -25.47 -20.57 -4.53
CA PHE A 72 -26.58 -21.19 -3.78
C PHE A 72 -26.15 -21.94 -2.51
N ASN A 73 -24.94 -22.53 -2.46
CA ASN A 73 -24.56 -23.42 -1.35
C ASN A 73 -23.54 -22.82 -0.37
N LEU A 74 -22.62 -21.98 -0.84
CA LEU A 74 -21.50 -21.54 -0.01
C LEU A 74 -21.88 -20.34 0.86
N ARG A 75 -22.58 -19.36 0.29
CA ARG A 75 -22.90 -18.12 1.00
C ARG A 75 -23.81 -18.39 2.20
N ASP A 76 -24.80 -19.26 2.04
CA ASP A 76 -25.75 -19.60 3.10
C ASP A 76 -25.11 -20.40 4.23
N ARG A 77 -24.23 -21.35 3.91
CA ARG A 77 -23.47 -22.11 4.92
C ARG A 77 -22.50 -21.23 5.69
N VAL A 78 -21.77 -20.37 4.99
CA VAL A 78 -20.80 -19.45 5.61
C VAL A 78 -21.52 -18.40 6.46
N THR A 79 -22.61 -17.81 5.97
CA THR A 79 -23.39 -16.81 6.72
C THR A 79 -23.98 -17.42 7.99
N ARG A 80 -24.56 -18.62 7.89
CA ARG A 80 -25.14 -19.31 9.05
C ARG A 80 -24.09 -19.71 10.09
N ALA A 81 -22.87 -20.02 9.66
CA ALA A 81 -21.79 -20.42 10.55
C ALA A 81 -21.07 -19.23 11.22
N ILE A 82 -20.96 -18.09 10.53
CA ILE A 82 -20.29 -16.88 11.05
C ILE A 82 -21.25 -15.99 11.85
N ASP A 83 -22.51 -15.91 11.43
CA ASP A 83 -23.49 -14.95 11.94
C ASP A 83 -24.86 -15.63 12.14
N GLY A 84 -24.86 -16.76 12.87
CA GLY A 84 -26.05 -17.55 13.12
C GLY A 84 -27.12 -16.84 13.97
N ASP A 85 -26.72 -15.83 14.75
CA ASP A 85 -27.57 -15.05 15.66
C ASP A 85 -27.73 -13.57 15.23
N ASN A 86 -27.21 -13.17 14.06
CA ASN A 86 -27.16 -11.77 13.60
C ASN A 86 -26.44 -10.81 14.57
N SER A 87 -25.64 -11.32 15.51
CA SER A 87 -24.93 -10.49 16.50
C SER A 87 -23.88 -9.59 15.85
N ILE A 88 -23.22 -10.07 14.80
CA ILE A 88 -22.18 -9.33 14.08
C ILE A 88 -22.82 -8.17 13.31
N ARG A 89 -23.93 -8.42 12.59
CA ARG A 89 -24.64 -7.34 11.88
C ARG A 89 -25.16 -6.28 12.83
N ARG A 90 -25.69 -6.70 13.97
CA ARG A 90 -26.23 -5.78 14.97
C ARG A 90 -25.14 -4.90 15.59
N SER A 91 -23.95 -5.43 15.87
CA SER A 91 -22.84 -4.62 16.40
C SER A 91 -22.31 -3.61 15.37
N LEU A 92 -22.18 -4.00 14.09
CA LEU A 92 -21.81 -3.05 13.03
C LEU A 92 -22.86 -1.94 12.81
N GLU A 93 -24.14 -2.26 12.94
CA GLU A 93 -25.24 -1.29 12.82
C GLU A 93 -25.32 -0.34 14.04
N LEU A 94 -25.02 -0.83 15.24
CA LEU A 94 -24.96 0.00 16.46
C LEU A 94 -23.82 1.04 16.40
N ASP A 95 -22.66 0.66 15.87
CA ASP A 95 -21.52 1.58 15.70
C ASP A 95 -21.77 2.63 14.60
N THR A 96 -22.49 2.29 13.53
CA THR A 96 -22.84 3.27 12.47
C THR A 96 -23.96 4.23 12.91
N THR A 97 -24.89 3.77 13.75
CA THR A 97 -26.00 4.60 14.25
C THR A 97 -25.57 5.50 15.41
N GLY A 98 -24.55 5.11 16.19
CA GLY A 98 -23.99 5.91 17.28
C GLY A 98 -23.12 7.09 16.84
N ALA A 99 -22.64 7.13 15.60
CA ALA A 99 -21.88 8.25 15.05
C ALA A 99 -22.76 9.41 14.52
N SER A 100 -24.09 9.28 14.55
CA SER A 100 -25.03 10.33 14.12
C SER A 100 -25.73 11.07 15.26
N SER A 101 -25.63 10.58 16.51
CA SER A 101 -26.11 11.33 17.69
C SER A 101 -24.96 12.08 18.34
N ARG A 102 -24.62 13.25 17.79
CA ARG A 102 -23.81 14.27 18.47
C ARG A 102 -24.58 14.67 19.75
N PRO A 103 -24.03 14.46 20.96
CA PRO A 103 -24.69 14.91 22.18
C PRO A 103 -24.81 16.43 22.16
N SER A 104 -26.03 16.95 22.32
CA SER A 104 -26.35 18.39 22.35
C SER A 104 -25.82 19.14 23.59
N THR A 105 -24.75 18.66 24.21
CA THR A 105 -24.17 19.23 25.46
C THR A 105 -23.25 20.42 25.23
N LEU A 106 -23.27 21.03 24.03
CA LEU A 106 -22.40 22.16 23.66
C LEU A 106 -23.12 23.52 23.67
N ASN A 107 -24.40 23.57 24.02
CA ASN A 107 -25.18 24.82 24.02
C ASN A 107 -25.10 25.64 25.34
N ASP A 108 -24.35 25.18 26.34
CA ASP A 108 -24.31 25.79 27.69
C ASP A 108 -22.90 26.30 28.09
N LEU A 109 -22.07 26.62 27.10
CA LEU A 109 -20.79 27.31 27.31
C LEU A 109 -20.96 28.82 27.03
N PRO A 110 -20.30 29.72 27.77
CA PRO A 110 -20.35 31.15 27.50
C PRO A 110 -19.95 31.41 26.04
N GLN A 111 -20.86 31.98 25.25
CA GLN A 111 -20.53 32.36 23.88
C GLN A 111 -19.51 33.49 23.89
N VAL A 112 -18.29 33.20 23.46
CA VAL A 112 -17.29 34.22 23.12
C VAL A 112 -17.83 35.00 21.93
N PRO A 113 -17.93 36.35 21.99
CA PRO A 113 -18.44 37.15 20.88
C PRO A 113 -17.58 36.90 19.64
N ALA A 114 -18.25 36.69 18.51
CA ALA A 114 -17.59 36.40 17.24
C ALA A 114 -16.61 37.55 16.87
N PRO A 115 -15.37 37.24 16.45
CA PRO A 115 -14.46 38.26 15.94
C PRO A 115 -15.07 38.93 14.70
N PRO A 116 -14.77 40.22 14.44
CA PRO A 116 -15.31 40.95 13.31
C PRO A 116 -15.00 40.21 11.99
N PRO A 117 -15.90 40.26 11.00
CA PRO A 117 -15.71 39.58 9.73
C PRO A 117 -14.45 40.13 9.06
N MET A 118 -13.47 39.26 8.85
CA MET A 118 -12.32 39.58 8.02
C MET A 118 -12.79 39.84 6.58
N PRO A 119 -12.15 40.78 5.87
CA PRO A 119 -12.45 41.01 4.47
C PRO A 119 -12.21 39.72 3.67
N PRO A 120 -13.01 39.47 2.61
CA PRO A 120 -12.82 38.30 1.77
C PRO A 120 -11.42 38.31 1.17
N PRO A 121 -10.75 37.15 1.08
CA PRO A 121 -9.46 37.07 0.43
C PRO A 121 -9.61 37.60 -1.00
N SER A 122 -8.83 38.62 -1.34
CA SER A 122 -8.71 39.10 -2.71
C SER A 122 -8.03 38.01 -3.52
N PHE A 123 -8.82 37.20 -4.21
CA PHE A 123 -8.31 36.31 -5.25
C PHE A 123 -7.94 37.20 -6.44
N GLY A 124 -6.70 37.69 -6.43
CA GLY A 124 -6.06 38.18 -7.65
C GLY A 124 -6.03 37.03 -8.65
N GLY A 125 -6.55 37.26 -9.86
CA GLY A 125 -6.74 36.26 -10.91
C GLY A 125 -5.44 35.66 -11.44
N GLY A 126 -4.84 34.75 -10.67
CA GLY A 126 -3.84 33.81 -11.15
C GLY A 126 -4.44 32.41 -11.14
N GLU A 127 -4.43 31.75 -12.30
CA GLU A 127 -4.73 30.32 -12.43
C GLU A 127 -3.96 29.51 -11.38
N SER A 128 -4.66 28.98 -10.39
CA SER A 128 -4.06 28.08 -9.42
C SER A 128 -3.87 26.71 -10.07
N LYS A 129 -2.66 26.48 -10.61
CA LYS A 129 -2.22 25.13 -11.00
C LYS A 129 -2.40 24.17 -9.80
N PRO A 130 -2.93 22.95 -9.98
CA PRO A 130 -3.03 21.99 -8.89
C PRO A 130 -1.63 21.72 -8.31
N TYR A 131 -1.53 21.42 -7.01
CA TYR A 131 -0.26 21.19 -6.31
C TYR A 131 0.70 20.24 -7.05
N ASN A 132 0.16 19.21 -7.71
CA ASN A 132 0.93 18.27 -8.53
C ASN A 132 1.57 18.92 -9.77
N ALA A 133 0.92 19.91 -10.38
CA ALA A 133 1.47 20.64 -11.53
C ALA A 133 2.56 21.65 -11.11
N MET A 134 2.46 22.24 -9.91
CA MET A 134 3.53 23.07 -9.35
C MET A 134 4.80 22.25 -9.06
N MET A 135 4.62 21.01 -8.55
CA MET A 135 5.71 20.06 -8.33
C MET A 135 6.36 19.60 -9.64
N GLN A 136 5.57 19.48 -10.71
CA GLN A 136 6.06 19.10 -12.04
C GLN A 136 6.89 20.23 -12.66
N ASP A 137 6.40 21.48 -12.61
CA ASP A 137 7.11 22.65 -13.15
C ASP A 137 8.43 22.93 -12.40
N GLN A 138 8.43 22.81 -11.07
CA GLN A 138 9.66 22.92 -10.27
C GLN A 138 10.67 21.80 -10.57
N ALA A 139 10.20 20.61 -10.98
CA ALA A 139 11.09 19.54 -11.41
C ALA A 139 11.74 19.84 -12.77
N GLU A 140 11.07 20.61 -13.63
CA GLU A 140 11.50 20.97 -14.99
C GLU A 140 12.38 22.23 -15.07
N GLU A 141 12.21 23.22 -14.19
CA GLU A 141 13.00 24.48 -14.20
C GLU A 141 14.44 24.34 -13.67
N GLY A 142 14.74 23.30 -12.89
CA GLY A 142 16.10 22.94 -12.45
C GLY A 142 16.69 21.72 -13.17
N LEU A 143 16.06 21.29 -14.27
CA LEU A 143 16.18 19.91 -14.78
C LEU A 143 17.52 19.55 -15.43
N ASN A 144 18.35 20.50 -15.86
CA ASN A 144 19.47 20.20 -16.75
C ASN A 144 20.89 20.45 -16.19
N ASP A 145 21.07 21.22 -15.12
CA ASP A 145 22.42 21.55 -14.63
C ASP A 145 22.98 20.51 -13.63
N ASP A 146 22.12 19.88 -12.82
CA ASP A 146 22.57 19.01 -11.72
C ASP A 146 22.78 17.52 -12.12
N ILE A 147 22.34 17.12 -13.33
CA ILE A 147 22.33 15.71 -13.79
C ILE A 147 23.46 15.43 -14.80
N VAL A 148 24.32 16.40 -15.12
CA VAL A 148 25.36 16.28 -16.16
C VAL A 148 26.35 15.14 -15.88
N ASP A 149 26.59 14.80 -14.61
CA ASP A 149 27.59 13.80 -14.19
C ASP A 149 26.97 12.47 -13.70
N ALA A 150 25.65 12.29 -13.85
CA ALA A 150 24.98 11.07 -13.41
C ALA A 150 25.01 9.98 -14.50
N PRO A 151 25.33 8.72 -14.16
CA PRO A 151 25.26 7.63 -15.12
C PRO A 151 23.80 7.40 -15.56
N SER A 152 23.55 7.44 -16.87
CA SER A 152 22.23 7.26 -17.51
C SER A 152 21.59 5.89 -17.28
N ILE A 153 22.34 4.95 -16.70
CA ILE A 153 21.88 3.61 -16.30
C ILE A 153 20.84 3.70 -15.15
N LEU A 154 20.84 4.78 -14.38
CA LEU A 154 19.93 4.96 -13.26
C LEU A 154 18.76 5.88 -13.64
N PRO A 155 17.52 5.58 -13.17
CA PRO A 155 16.42 6.52 -13.28
C PRO A 155 16.79 7.88 -12.66
N PRO A 156 16.36 9.00 -13.24
CA PRO A 156 16.79 10.34 -12.82
C PRO A 156 16.47 10.64 -11.35
N ALA A 157 15.34 10.13 -10.85
CA ALA A 157 14.97 10.24 -9.43
C ALA A 157 15.97 9.50 -8.51
N THR A 158 16.43 8.32 -8.93
CA THR A 158 17.42 7.52 -8.21
C THR A 158 18.79 8.19 -8.24
N ALA A 159 19.23 8.68 -9.39
CA ALA A 159 20.49 9.41 -9.55
C ALA A 159 20.56 10.64 -8.62
N ARG A 160 19.52 11.48 -8.60
CA ARG A 160 19.44 12.67 -7.73
C ARG A 160 19.57 12.34 -6.25
N ARG A 161 18.85 11.30 -5.80
CA ARG A 161 18.91 10.84 -4.41
C ARG A 161 20.31 10.40 -4.03
N LEU A 162 20.97 9.62 -4.89
CA LEU A 162 22.33 9.15 -4.65
C LEU A 162 23.33 10.32 -4.64
N MET A 163 23.20 11.31 -5.51
CA MET A 163 24.06 12.50 -5.51
C MET A 163 23.94 13.32 -4.21
N HIS A 164 22.72 13.47 -3.66
CA HIS A 164 22.49 14.12 -2.36
C HIS A 164 23.00 13.28 -1.18
N GLU A 165 23.04 11.96 -1.32
CA GLU A 165 23.51 11.04 -0.28
C GLU A 165 25.04 10.84 -0.33
N ARG A 166 25.68 11.02 -1.49
CA ARG A 166 27.12 10.88 -1.73
C ARG A 166 28.04 11.59 -0.74
N PRO A 167 27.83 12.85 -0.31
CA PRO A 167 28.72 13.51 0.65
C PRO A 167 28.69 12.85 2.04
N ARG A 168 27.68 12.04 2.33
CA ARG A 168 27.54 11.31 3.61
C ARG A 168 28.14 9.90 3.54
N TRP A 169 28.55 9.44 2.37
CA TRP A 169 29.14 8.10 2.22
C TRP A 169 30.60 8.13 2.66
N ARG A 170 30.89 7.59 3.85
CA ARG A 170 32.25 7.22 4.25
C ARG A 170 32.39 5.70 4.18
N ALA A 171 33.46 5.23 3.56
CA ALA A 171 33.82 3.82 3.65
C ALA A 171 34.16 3.51 5.11
N PRO A 172 33.63 2.41 5.69
CA PRO A 172 34.00 2.01 7.04
C PRO A 172 35.48 1.60 7.08
N ASP A 173 36.19 1.99 8.14
CA ASP A 173 37.64 1.74 8.33
C ASP A 173 38.01 0.24 8.42
N ILE A 174 37.00 -0.63 8.50
CA ILE A 174 37.14 -2.09 8.51
C ILE A 174 37.49 -2.62 7.11
N LEU A 175 37.18 -1.87 6.05
CA LEU A 175 37.49 -2.29 4.68
C LEU A 175 38.92 -1.88 4.31
N PRO A 176 39.71 -2.81 3.73
CA PRO A 176 41.02 -2.45 3.22
C PRO A 176 40.88 -1.39 2.11
N PRO A 177 41.84 -0.46 1.98
CA PRO A 177 41.79 0.57 0.95
C PRO A 177 41.75 -0.07 -0.43
N VAL A 178 40.97 0.54 -1.33
CA VAL A 178 40.90 0.09 -2.72
C VAL A 178 42.26 0.31 -3.36
N MET A 179 42.85 -0.76 -3.88
CA MET A 179 44.16 -0.71 -4.53
C MET A 179 43.97 -0.60 -6.06
N ALA A 180 44.58 0.41 -6.69
CA ALA A 180 44.74 0.48 -8.14
C ALA A 180 46.17 0.12 -8.55
N ILE A 181 46.35 -0.33 -9.79
CA ILE A 181 47.68 -0.54 -10.38
C ILE A 181 48.08 0.74 -11.12
N HIS A 182 49.11 1.42 -10.63
CA HIS A 182 49.70 2.61 -11.26
C HIS A 182 51.17 2.34 -11.55
N HIS A 183 51.58 2.44 -12.82
CA HIS A 183 52.93 2.07 -13.28
C HIS A 183 53.42 0.69 -12.79
N GLY A 184 52.53 -0.31 -12.82
CA GLY A 184 52.88 -1.69 -12.41
C GLY A 184 53.03 -1.91 -10.91
N ARG A 185 52.75 -0.90 -10.07
CA ARG A 185 52.72 -1.02 -8.60
C ARG A 185 51.30 -0.86 -8.08
N ARG A 186 50.97 -1.58 -6.99
CA ARG A 186 49.69 -1.42 -6.30
C ARG A 186 49.77 -0.18 -5.40
N VAL A 187 48.89 0.79 -5.65
CA VAL A 187 48.79 2.04 -4.89
C VAL A 187 47.37 2.16 -4.33
N ALA A 188 47.24 2.57 -3.07
CA ALA A 188 45.94 2.81 -2.46
C ALA A 188 45.29 4.07 -3.06
N ILE A 189 44.03 3.97 -3.45
CA ILE A 189 43.24 5.11 -3.92
C ILE A 189 42.63 5.78 -2.68
N SER A 190 43.23 6.86 -2.21
CA SER A 190 42.62 7.72 -1.18
C SER A 190 41.56 8.61 -1.82
N SER A 191 40.31 8.52 -1.39
CA SER A 191 39.20 9.37 -1.88
C SER A 191 39.22 10.80 -1.30
N THR A 192 40.39 11.29 -0.88
CA THR A 192 40.58 12.62 -0.30
C THR A 192 41.15 13.57 -1.35
N GLU A 193 40.36 13.97 -2.32
CA GLU A 193 40.72 15.09 -3.19
C GLU A 193 39.48 15.86 -3.62
N LYS A 194 39.10 16.85 -2.80
CA LYS A 194 38.40 18.07 -3.22
C LYS A 194 38.39 19.09 -2.08
N ASP A 195 39.54 19.66 -1.77
CA ASP A 195 39.69 20.97 -1.09
C ASP A 195 41.08 21.52 -1.45
N ALA A 196 41.17 22.11 -2.64
CA ALA A 196 42.19 23.07 -3.06
C ALA A 196 41.59 23.97 -4.14
#